data_AF-A0A6U2G0K3-F1
#
_entry.id   AF-A0A6U2G0K3-F1
#
_cell.length_a   1.000
_cell.length_b   1.000
_cell.length_c   1.000
_cell.angle_alpha   90.00
_cell.angle_beta   90.00
_cell.angle_gamma   90.00
#
_symmetry.space_group_name_H-M   'P 1'
#
loop_
_entity.id
_entity.type
_entity.pdbx_description
1 polymer ?
#
loop_
_entity_poly.entity_id
_entity_poly.type
_entity_poly.pdbx_seq_one_letter_code
_entity_poly.pdbx_strand_id
1 'polypeptide(L)'
;SIIIPSYKDIKGGPLSRTTENKMSNPLQSTAVLTVVLWTKVFATNLGLGGAKNNAGARAPEDTYQTSQDKASEEDVASLDRAQRIVNNDLENIPYTMVMAFGSAVIIYLVGVSNYESAKGLSLAHTVLYAVFVTARIGHSIAYAKGISVGRSLVWLVGVMASFGIGINGAIAAFRLPAQ
;
A
#
# COMPACT_ATOMS: atom_id res chain seq x y z
N SER A 1 1.28 -28.08 -20.45
CA SER A 1 -0.05 -27.68 -19.96
C SER A 1 0.05 -27.49 -18.46
N ILE A 2 -0.10 -26.26 -17.98
CA ILE A 2 -0.09 -25.98 -16.54
C ILE A 2 -1.43 -26.48 -16.01
N ILE A 3 -1.42 -27.60 -15.29
CA ILE A 3 -2.60 -28.15 -14.64
C ILE A 3 -2.80 -27.33 -13.36
N ILE A 4 -3.75 -26.40 -13.38
CA ILE A 4 -4.26 -25.75 -12.17
C ILE A 4 -5.21 -26.76 -11.53
N PRO A 5 -4.92 -27.31 -10.34
CA PRO A 5 -5.82 -28.26 -9.71
C PRO A 5 -7.16 -27.61 -9.39
N SER A 6 -8.24 -28.31 -9.73
CA SER A 6 -9.62 -27.88 -9.50
C SER A 6 -9.92 -27.90 -8.00
N TYR A 7 -10.59 -26.84 -7.51
CA TYR A 7 -10.97 -26.63 -6.10
C TYR A 7 -11.72 -27.83 -5.45
N LYS A 8 -12.28 -28.74 -6.25
CA LYS A 8 -13.00 -29.92 -5.77
C LYS A 8 -12.09 -31.04 -5.24
N ASP A 9 -10.83 -31.11 -5.67
CA ASP A 9 -9.98 -32.28 -5.38
C ASP A 9 -9.28 -32.21 -4.00
N ILE A 10 -9.46 -31.12 -3.25
CA ILE A 10 -8.78 -30.85 -1.97
C ILE A 10 -9.61 -31.30 -0.75
N LYS A 11 -10.90 -31.63 -0.90
CA LYS A 11 -11.77 -31.93 0.26
C LYS A 11 -11.91 -33.42 0.55
N GLY A 12 -10.92 -33.96 1.27
CA GLY A 12 -11.12 -35.10 2.17
C GLY A 12 -11.71 -34.63 3.50
N GLY A 13 -13.02 -34.81 3.69
CA GLY A 13 -13.69 -34.78 5.00
C GLY A 13 -14.20 -33.41 5.52
N PRO A 14 -15.29 -33.39 6.32
CA PRO A 14 -15.91 -32.18 6.84
C PRO A 14 -15.15 -31.65 8.07
N LEU A 15 -13.88 -31.31 7.91
CA LEU A 15 -13.16 -30.48 8.88
C LEU A 15 -13.43 -29.01 8.54
N SER A 16 -14.62 -28.56 8.98
CA SER A 16 -14.88 -27.20 9.45
C SER A 16 -14.57 -26.06 8.47
N ARG A 17 -15.58 -25.71 7.64
CA ARG A 17 -15.74 -24.37 7.02
C ARG A 17 -15.53 -23.20 8.01
N THR A 18 -15.66 -23.45 9.30
CA THR A 18 -15.44 -22.49 10.41
C THR A 18 -13.97 -22.14 10.65
N THR A 19 -13.02 -23.02 10.30
CA THR A 19 -11.58 -22.75 10.40
C THR A 19 -11.05 -22.04 9.15
N GLU A 20 -11.66 -22.34 7.99
CA GLU A 20 -11.45 -21.63 6.71
C GLU A 20 -11.80 -20.13 6.85
N ASN A 21 -12.79 -19.80 7.69
CA ASN A 21 -13.27 -18.44 7.97
C ASN A 21 -12.48 -17.65 9.04
N LYS A 22 -11.47 -18.24 9.71
CA LYS A 22 -10.73 -17.58 10.81
C LYS A 22 -9.33 -17.09 10.44
N MET A 23 -8.88 -17.34 9.22
CA MET A 23 -7.60 -16.80 8.73
C MET A 23 -7.79 -15.39 8.16
N SER A 24 -6.92 -14.47 8.56
CA SER A 24 -6.61 -13.31 7.74
C SER A 24 -5.97 -13.82 6.45
N ASN A 25 -6.76 -14.08 5.42
CA ASN A 25 -6.22 -14.46 4.13
C ASN A 25 -5.31 -13.31 3.66
N PRO A 26 -3.99 -13.54 3.47
CA PRO A 26 -3.04 -12.48 3.15
C PRO A 26 -3.41 -11.76 1.85
N LEU A 27 -4.11 -12.43 0.93
CA LEU A 27 -4.62 -11.82 -0.29
C LEU A 27 -5.81 -10.88 -0.02
N GLN A 28 -6.74 -11.28 0.85
CA GLN A 28 -7.89 -10.43 1.20
C GLN A 28 -7.44 -9.18 1.96
N SER A 29 -6.56 -9.33 2.95
CA SER A 29 -6.03 -8.18 3.68
C SER A 29 -5.22 -7.26 2.78
N THR A 30 -4.40 -7.82 1.88
CA THR A 30 -3.67 -7.03 0.88
C THR A 30 -4.61 -6.29 -0.06
N ALA A 31 -5.66 -6.93 -0.57
CA ALA A 31 -6.63 -6.30 -1.46
C ALA A 31 -7.35 -5.12 -0.79
N VAL A 32 -7.84 -5.29 0.44
CA VAL A 32 -8.52 -4.23 1.21
C VAL A 32 -7.56 -3.06 1.47
N LEU A 33 -6.37 -3.34 1.98
CA LEU A 33 -5.36 -2.31 2.28
C LEU A 33 -4.86 -1.59 1.02
N THR A 34 -4.80 -2.29 -0.11
CA THR A 34 -4.47 -1.70 -1.41
C THR A 34 -5.53 -0.70 -1.85
N VAL A 35 -6.82 -1.00 -1.70
CA VAL A 35 -7.90 -0.06 -2.02
C VAL A 35 -7.81 1.20 -1.15
N VAL A 36 -7.49 1.04 0.14
CA VAL A 36 -7.28 2.17 1.05
C VAL A 36 -6.10 3.04 0.60
N LEU A 37 -4.95 2.42 0.28
CA LEU A 37 -3.77 3.14 -0.24
C LEU A 37 -4.04 3.82 -1.57
N TRP A 38 -4.73 3.16 -2.49
CA TRP A 38 -5.09 3.72 -3.78
C TRP A 38 -6.01 4.93 -3.61
N THR A 39 -7.04 4.82 -2.75
CA THR A 39 -7.94 5.93 -2.43
C THR A 39 -7.16 7.11 -1.86
N LYS A 40 -6.16 6.84 -1.02
CA LYS A 40 -5.27 7.87 -0.47
C LYS A 40 -4.45 8.55 -1.56
N VAL A 41 -3.83 7.80 -2.49
CA VAL A 41 -3.07 8.37 -3.63
C VAL A 41 -3.99 9.18 -4.55
N PHE A 42 -5.20 8.70 -4.77
CA PHE A 42 -6.20 9.43 -5.54
C PHE A 42 -6.55 10.78 -4.87
N ALA A 43 -6.79 10.78 -3.55
CA ALA A 43 -7.07 11.99 -2.79
C ALA A 43 -5.90 13.00 -2.80
N THR A 44 -4.64 12.55 -2.69
CA THR A 44 -3.49 13.45 -2.75
C THR A 44 -3.27 14.03 -4.16
N ASN A 45 -3.57 13.27 -5.22
CA ASN A 45 -3.56 13.78 -6.59
C ASN A 45 -4.68 14.81 -6.85
N LEU A 46 -5.89 14.60 -6.31
CA LEU A 46 -6.95 15.62 -6.36
C LEU A 46 -6.52 16.91 -5.65
N GLY A 47 -5.91 16.78 -4.46
CA GLY A 47 -5.35 17.91 -3.72
C GLY A 47 -4.30 18.68 -4.52
N LEU A 48 -3.39 17.97 -5.20
CA LEU A 48 -2.40 18.59 -6.10
C LEU A 48 -3.07 19.29 -7.30
N GLY A 49 -4.09 18.66 -7.90
CA GLY A 49 -4.85 19.25 -9.01
C GLY A 49 -5.55 20.55 -8.60
N GLY A 50 -6.08 20.61 -7.37
CA GLY A 50 -6.63 21.83 -6.77
C GLY A 50 -5.56 22.89 -6.52
N ALA A 51 -4.44 22.52 -5.89
CA ALA A 51 -3.34 23.45 -5.64
C ALA A 51 -2.75 24.04 -6.93
N LYS A 52 -2.60 23.23 -7.99
CA LYS A 52 -2.18 23.70 -9.32
C LYS A 52 -3.18 24.69 -9.93
N ASN A 53 -4.47 24.51 -9.67
CA ASN A 53 -5.51 25.41 -10.18
C ASN A 53 -5.49 26.78 -9.50
N ASN A 54 -5.25 26.80 -8.19
CA ASN A 54 -5.18 28.03 -7.39
C ASN A 54 -3.89 28.82 -7.70
N ALA A 55 -2.77 28.11 -7.86
CA ALA A 55 -1.48 28.73 -8.19
C ALA A 55 -1.31 29.10 -9.68
N GLY A 56 -2.29 28.82 -10.55
CA GLY A 56 -2.19 29.05 -11.99
C GLY A 56 -1.06 28.26 -12.68
N ALA A 57 -0.68 27.13 -12.10
CA ALA A 57 0.49 26.35 -12.51
C ALA A 57 0.13 25.16 -13.42
N ARG A 58 -1.07 25.12 -14.02
CA ARG A 58 -1.37 24.09 -15.03
C ARG A 58 -0.89 24.56 -16.39
N ALA A 59 -0.85 23.63 -17.33
CA ALA A 59 -0.32 23.88 -18.65
C ALA A 59 -1.26 24.81 -19.45
N PRO A 60 -0.74 25.73 -20.26
CA PRO A 60 -1.50 26.86 -20.83
C PRO A 60 -2.67 26.46 -21.74
N GLU A 61 -2.75 25.20 -22.17
CA GLU A 61 -3.88 24.62 -22.88
C GLU A 61 -5.14 24.40 -22.02
N ASP A 62 -5.02 24.37 -20.69
CA ASP A 62 -6.14 24.15 -19.77
C ASP A 62 -7.00 25.41 -19.61
N THR A 63 -8.26 25.34 -20.05
CA THR A 63 -9.19 26.48 -20.24
C THR A 63 -9.71 27.14 -18.94
N TYR A 64 -9.57 26.48 -17.78
CA TYR A 64 -10.15 26.93 -16.50
C TYR A 64 -9.10 27.19 -15.42
N GLN A 65 -8.05 27.94 -15.75
CA GLN A 65 -7.00 28.30 -14.78
C GLN A 65 -7.17 29.71 -14.20
N THR A 66 -6.81 29.85 -12.93
CA THR A 66 -6.47 31.15 -12.35
C THR A 66 -5.20 31.66 -13.03
N SER A 67 -5.14 32.93 -13.43
CA SER A 67 -3.91 33.52 -13.98
C SER A 67 -2.79 33.51 -12.93
N GLN A 68 -1.56 33.13 -13.32
CA GLN A 68 -0.38 33.13 -12.41
C GLN A 68 -0.18 34.47 -11.70
N ASP A 69 -0.49 35.58 -12.37
CA ASP A 69 -0.40 36.94 -11.80
C ASP A 69 -1.33 37.20 -10.60
N LYS A 70 -2.28 36.29 -10.33
CA LYS A 70 -3.21 36.36 -9.19
C LYS A 70 -2.90 35.33 -8.09
N ALA A 71 -1.90 34.47 -8.29
CA ALA A 71 -1.53 33.47 -7.30
C ALA A 71 -0.86 34.16 -6.10
N SER A 72 -1.36 33.87 -4.90
CA SER A 72 -0.71 34.34 -3.68
C SER A 72 0.57 33.53 -3.39
N GLU A 73 1.48 34.08 -2.59
CA GLU A 73 2.64 33.31 -2.09
C GLU A 73 2.21 32.05 -1.33
N GLU A 74 1.04 32.09 -0.68
CA GLU A 74 0.46 30.94 0.00
C GLU A 74 0.01 29.85 -0.97
N ASP A 75 -0.56 30.21 -2.13
CA ASP A 75 -0.97 29.26 -3.16
C ASP A 75 0.24 28.52 -3.73
N VAL A 76 1.34 29.24 -4.00
CA VAL A 76 2.61 28.66 -4.47
C VAL A 76 3.20 27.73 -3.40
N ALA A 77 3.22 28.14 -2.13
CA ALA A 77 3.67 27.28 -1.04
C ALA A 77 2.78 26.05 -0.86
N SER A 78 1.47 26.16 -1.09
CA SER A 78 0.53 25.04 -1.05
C SER A 78 0.81 24.03 -2.18
N LEU A 79 1.09 24.53 -3.38
CA LEU A 79 1.46 23.73 -4.55
C LEU A 79 2.73 22.93 -4.28
N ASP A 80 3.77 23.59 -3.78
CA ASP A 80 5.03 22.94 -3.44
C ASP A 80 4.85 21.82 -2.40
N ARG A 81 4.03 22.07 -1.37
CA ARG A 81 3.69 21.05 -0.37
C ARG A 81 2.94 19.87 -0.99
N ALA A 82 1.92 20.13 -1.81
CA ALA A 82 1.14 19.09 -2.47
C ALA A 82 2.01 18.25 -3.42
N GLN A 83 2.89 18.90 -4.19
CA GLN A 83 3.79 18.22 -5.12
C GLN A 83 4.77 17.31 -4.38
N ARG A 84 5.33 17.74 -3.25
CA ARG A 84 6.22 16.91 -2.42
C ARG A 84 5.50 15.69 -1.83
N ILE A 85 4.23 15.84 -1.43
CA ILE A 85 3.41 14.72 -0.93
C ILE A 85 3.21 13.69 -2.05
N VAL A 86 2.78 14.13 -3.23
CA VAL A 86 2.52 13.25 -4.38
C VAL A 86 3.81 12.56 -4.85
N ASN A 87 4.93 13.28 -4.97
CA ASN A 87 6.21 12.69 -5.36
C ASN A 87 6.65 11.61 -4.37
N ASN A 88 6.55 11.89 -3.07
CA ASN A 88 6.89 10.89 -2.06
C ASN A 88 5.95 9.67 -2.07
N ASP A 89 4.68 9.86 -2.45
CA ASP A 89 3.75 8.75 -2.66
C ASP A 89 4.12 7.91 -3.87
N LEU A 90 4.42 8.53 -5.00
CA LEU A 90 4.81 7.84 -6.22
C LEU A 90 6.15 7.12 -6.08
N GLU A 91 7.07 7.68 -5.29
CA GLU A 91 8.31 7.01 -4.95
C GLU A 91 8.04 5.74 -4.14
N ASN A 92 7.18 5.77 -3.10
CA ASN A 92 7.13 4.71 -2.09
C ASN A 92 5.99 3.69 -2.22
N ILE A 93 4.82 4.14 -2.66
CA ILE A 93 3.59 3.32 -2.63
C ILE A 93 3.57 2.27 -3.75
N PRO A 94 3.87 2.59 -5.04
CA PRO A 94 3.78 1.62 -6.13
C PRO A 94 4.68 0.40 -5.94
N TYR A 95 5.96 0.58 -5.61
CA TYR A 95 6.85 -0.57 -5.41
C TYR A 95 6.44 -1.40 -4.19
N THR A 96 5.98 -0.76 -3.10
CA THR A 96 5.56 -1.49 -1.91
C THR A 96 4.28 -2.27 -2.16
N MET A 97 3.35 -1.75 -2.97
CA MET A 97 2.16 -2.48 -3.40
C MET A 97 2.53 -3.75 -4.18
N VAL A 98 3.42 -3.63 -5.18
CA VAL A 98 3.89 -4.78 -5.96
C VAL A 98 4.56 -5.82 -5.04
N MET A 99 5.43 -5.36 -4.14
CA MET A 99 6.10 -6.21 -3.16
C MET A 99 5.12 -6.88 -2.19
N ALA A 100 4.10 -6.17 -1.73
CA ALA A 100 3.07 -6.70 -0.84
C ALA A 100 2.22 -7.77 -1.53
N PHE A 101 1.82 -7.56 -2.79
CA PHE A 101 1.13 -8.59 -3.57
C PHE A 101 2.01 -9.81 -3.81
N GLY A 102 3.27 -9.62 -4.19
CA GLY A 102 4.22 -10.72 -4.36
C GLY A 102 4.39 -11.54 -3.09
N SER A 103 4.61 -10.88 -1.96
CA SER A 103 4.70 -11.50 -0.63
C SER A 103 3.41 -12.26 -0.28
N ALA A 104 2.24 -11.64 -0.46
CA ALA A 104 0.95 -12.26 -0.16
C ALA A 104 0.69 -13.54 -1.00
N VAL A 105 1.03 -13.53 -2.28
CA VAL A 105 0.88 -14.69 -3.17
C VAL A 105 1.79 -15.84 -2.70
N ILE A 106 3.06 -15.56 -2.41
CA ILE A 106 3.99 -16.59 -1.95
C ILE A 106 3.52 -17.19 -0.62
N ILE A 107 3.10 -16.36 0.34
CA ILE A 107 2.58 -16.82 1.63
C ILE A 107 1.32 -17.67 1.44
N TYR A 108 0.43 -17.27 0.53
CA TYR A 108 -0.75 -18.05 0.19
C TYR A 108 -0.38 -19.44 -0.35
N LEU A 109 0.58 -19.54 -1.27
CA LEU A 109 1.05 -20.81 -1.81
C LEU A 109 1.67 -21.73 -0.74
N VAL A 110 2.44 -21.16 0.21
CA VAL A 110 2.92 -21.90 1.38
C VAL A 110 1.73 -22.40 2.21
N GLY A 111 0.70 -21.58 2.42
CA GLY A 111 -0.49 -21.94 3.20
C GLY A 111 -1.33 -23.05 2.59
N VAL A 112 -1.38 -23.14 1.26
CA VAL A 112 -2.00 -24.27 0.55
C VAL A 112 -1.27 -25.59 0.82
N SER A 113 0.05 -25.54 0.98
CA SER A 113 0.89 -26.73 1.18
C SER A 113 1.05 -27.12 2.65
N ASN A 114 1.29 -26.13 3.52
CA ASN A 114 1.55 -26.29 4.94
C ASN A 114 0.99 -25.10 5.71
N TYR A 115 -0.24 -25.28 6.22
CA TYR A 115 -0.98 -24.24 6.94
C TYR A 115 -0.24 -23.70 8.17
N GLU A 116 0.32 -24.59 9.02
CA GLU A 116 1.00 -24.17 10.25
C GLU A 116 2.23 -23.30 9.96
N SER A 117 2.92 -23.56 8.85
CA SER A 117 4.06 -22.76 8.40
C SER A 117 3.66 -21.36 7.89
N ALA A 118 2.46 -21.21 7.34
CA ALA A 118 1.96 -19.97 6.74
C ALA A 118 1.21 -19.06 7.71
N LYS A 119 0.69 -19.60 8.82
CA LYS A 119 -0.12 -18.86 9.80
C LYS A 119 0.62 -17.63 10.35
N GLY A 120 1.86 -17.82 10.81
CA GLY A 120 2.70 -16.72 11.34
C GLY A 120 3.07 -15.69 10.27
N LEU A 121 3.40 -16.16 9.07
CA LEU A 121 3.77 -15.31 7.92
C LEU A 121 2.60 -14.44 7.46
N SER A 122 1.38 -15.00 7.45
CA SER A 122 0.15 -14.31 7.04
C SER A 122 -0.23 -13.18 8.01
N LEU A 123 -0.09 -13.44 9.32
CA LEU A 123 -0.33 -12.42 10.34
C LEU A 123 0.72 -11.31 10.26
N ALA A 124 2.01 -11.68 10.17
CA ALA A 124 3.09 -10.71 10.04
C ALA A 124 2.91 -9.82 8.81
N HIS A 125 2.58 -10.41 7.65
CA HIS A 125 2.28 -9.67 6.41
C HIS A 125 1.14 -8.67 6.60
N THR A 126 0.03 -9.11 7.19
CA THR A 126 -1.15 -8.26 7.41
C THR A 126 -0.83 -7.09 8.32
N VAL A 127 -0.11 -7.34 9.42
CA VAL A 127 0.30 -6.28 10.37
C VAL A 127 1.28 -5.31 9.72
N LEU A 128 2.33 -5.81 9.06
CA LEU A 128 3.33 -4.97 8.41
C LEU A 128 2.71 -4.10 7.32
N TYR A 129 1.80 -4.65 6.52
CA TYR A 129 1.14 -3.89 5.48
C TYR A 129 0.14 -2.87 6.05
N ALA A 130 -0.59 -3.20 7.12
CA ALA A 130 -1.45 -2.25 7.82
C ALA A 130 -0.64 -1.10 8.45
N VAL A 131 0.52 -1.40 9.06
CA VAL A 131 1.46 -0.38 9.58
C VAL A 131 1.97 0.50 8.45
N PHE A 132 2.32 -0.08 7.29
CA PHE A 132 2.73 0.71 6.13
C PHE A 132 1.60 1.66 5.68
N VAL A 133 0.38 1.16 5.50
CA VAL A 133 -0.78 1.96 5.07
C VAL A 133 -1.05 3.11 6.05
N THR A 134 -1.13 2.82 7.34
CA THR A 134 -1.38 3.82 8.37
C THR A 134 -0.25 4.84 8.46
N ALA A 135 1.01 4.42 8.35
CA ALA A 135 2.17 5.31 8.28
C ALA A 135 2.12 6.24 7.06
N ARG A 136 1.69 5.76 5.88
CA ARG A 136 1.53 6.59 4.67
C ARG A 136 0.40 7.61 4.79
N ILE A 137 -0.72 7.25 5.43
CA ILE A 137 -1.81 8.18 5.74
C ILE A 137 -1.32 9.22 6.76
N GLY A 138 -0.69 8.77 7.84
CA GLY A 138 -0.12 9.61 8.88
C GLY A 138 0.93 10.59 8.35
N HIS A 139 1.77 10.16 7.41
CA HIS A 139 2.75 11.01 6.73
C HIS A 139 2.08 12.18 6.01
N SER A 140 1.00 11.91 5.25
CA SER A 140 0.24 12.97 4.56
C SER A 140 -0.45 13.93 5.55
N ILE A 141 -1.01 13.41 6.64
CA ILE A 141 -1.64 14.24 7.69
C ILE A 141 -0.59 15.12 8.39
N ALA A 142 0.57 14.56 8.73
CA ALA A 142 1.68 15.32 9.34
C ALA A 142 2.19 16.42 8.40
N TYR A 143 2.24 16.13 7.10
CA TYR A 143 2.58 17.11 6.06
C TYR A 143 1.55 18.25 6.00
N ALA A 144 0.25 17.93 6.06
CA ALA A 144 -0.82 18.93 6.05
C ALA A 144 -0.81 19.80 7.31
N LYS A 145 -0.42 19.26 8.47
CA LYS A 145 -0.32 19.99 9.75
C LYS A 145 1.02 20.70 9.97
N GLY A 146 1.98 20.60 9.05
CA GLY A 146 3.30 21.22 9.18
C GLY A 146 4.19 20.60 10.28
N ILE A 147 3.92 19.38 10.73
CA ILE A 147 4.67 18.73 11.82
C ILE A 147 5.92 18.03 11.25
N SER A 148 7.07 18.70 11.31
CA SER A 148 8.31 18.25 10.66
C SER A 148 8.89 16.95 11.24
N VAL A 149 8.99 16.83 12.58
CA VAL A 149 9.57 15.66 13.26
C VAL A 149 8.66 14.44 13.12
N GLY A 150 7.35 14.63 13.33
CA GLY A 150 6.35 13.58 13.16
C GLY A 150 6.38 12.98 11.76
N ARG A 151 6.56 13.82 10.74
CA ARG A 151 6.69 13.40 9.33
C ARG A 151 7.86 12.44 9.10
N SER A 152 9.05 12.77 9.61
CA SER A 152 10.24 11.93 9.40
C SER A 152 10.11 10.58 10.11
N LEU A 153 9.54 10.56 11.33
CA LEU A 153 9.33 9.33 12.08
C LEU A 153 8.32 8.40 11.40
N VAL A 154 7.15 8.91 10.99
CA VAL A 154 6.15 8.08 10.30
C VAL A 154 6.64 7.61 8.93
N TRP A 155 7.46 8.42 8.24
CA TRP A 155 8.12 7.98 7.01
C TRP A 155 9.07 6.81 7.27
N LEU A 156 9.93 6.91 8.29
CA LEU A 156 10.87 5.86 8.65
C LEU A 156 10.15 4.55 9.04
N VAL A 157 9.08 4.64 9.84
CA VAL A 157 8.26 3.48 10.19
C VAL A 157 7.66 2.83 8.95
N GLY A 158 7.17 3.63 7.99
CA GLY A 158 6.69 3.12 6.71
C GLY A 158 7.77 2.37 5.92
N VAL A 159 8.98 2.94 5.83
CA VAL A 159 10.11 2.29 5.13
C VAL A 159 10.51 0.98 5.83
N MET A 160 10.59 0.96 7.16
CA MET A 160 10.87 -0.27 7.90
C MET A 160 9.81 -1.34 7.66
N ALA A 161 8.54 -0.94 7.58
CA ALA A 161 7.44 -1.86 7.29
C ALA A 161 7.56 -2.44 5.86
N SER A 162 7.94 -1.63 4.86
CA SER A 162 8.12 -2.14 3.48
C SER A 162 9.26 -3.15 3.38
N PHE A 163 10.41 -2.89 4.05
CA PHE A 163 11.47 -3.89 4.17
C PHE A 163 11.00 -5.16 4.88
N GLY A 164 10.22 -5.02 5.96
CA GLY A 164 9.62 -6.15 6.66
C GLY A 164 8.75 -7.02 5.75
N ILE A 165 7.93 -6.42 4.89
CA ILE A 165 7.10 -7.14 3.91
C ILE A 165 7.98 -7.94 2.94
N GLY A 166 9.03 -7.32 2.43
CA GLY A 166 9.99 -7.97 1.52
C GLY A 166 10.71 -9.15 2.17
N ILE A 167 11.23 -8.96 3.38
CA ILE A 167 11.89 -10.02 4.16
C ILE A 167 10.92 -11.17 4.46
N ASN A 168 9.69 -10.85 4.89
CA ASN A 168 8.67 -11.84 5.19
C ASN A 168 8.31 -12.67 3.93
N GLY A 169 8.21 -12.01 2.77
CA GLY A 169 7.98 -12.68 1.49
C GLY A 169 9.15 -13.56 1.07
N ALA A 170 10.39 -13.11 1.27
CA ALA A 170 11.59 -13.89 0.98
C ALA A 170 11.67 -15.15 1.87
N ILE A 171 11.41 -15.03 3.17
CA ILE A 171 11.34 -16.16 4.10
C ILE A 171 10.27 -17.16 3.66
N ALA A 172 9.10 -16.67 3.22
CA ALA A 172 8.04 -17.53 2.70
C ALA A 172 8.47 -18.29 1.44
N ALA A 173 9.23 -17.65 0.54
CA ALA A 173 9.69 -18.27 -0.70
C ALA A 173 10.58 -19.50 -0.46
N PHE A 174 11.46 -19.45 0.55
CA PHE A 174 12.31 -20.59 0.92
C PHE A 174 11.56 -21.73 1.62
N ARG A 175 10.28 -21.53 1.96
CA ARG A 175 9.41 -22.55 2.57
C ARG A 175 8.44 -23.18 1.58
N LEU A 176 8.53 -22.82 0.30
CA LEU A 176 7.77 -23.49 -0.74
C LEU A 176 8.25 -24.95 -0.84
N PRO A 177 7.34 -25.92 -0.99
CA PRO A 177 7.73 -27.30 -1.21
C PRO A 177 8.57 -27.38 -2.49
N ALA A 178 9.73 -28.03 -2.41
CA ALA A 178 10.49 -28.38 -3.60
C ALA A 178 9.61 -29.29 -4.48
N GLN A 179 9.49 -28.96 -5.76
CA GLN A 179 8.76 -29.76 -6.75
C GLN A 179 9.47 -31.08 -7.03
#